data_AF-A0A2V5YGT3-F1
#
_entry.id   AF-A0A2V5YGT3-F1
#
_cell.length_a   1.000
_cell.length_b   1.000
_cell.length_c   1.000
_cell.angle_alpha   90.00
_cell.angle_beta   90.00
_cell.angle_gamma   90.00
#
_symmetry.space_group_name_H-M   'P 1'
#
loop_
_entity.id
_entity.type
_entity.pdbx_description
1 polymer ?
#
loop_
_entity_poly.entity_id
_entity_poly.type
_entity_poly.pdbx_seq_one_letter_code
_entity_poly.pdbx_strand_id
1 'polypeptide(L)'
;MILRLSGLEPLNITPEFGFVVIGERTNITGSPKFSKLILAGDFDGALAVARQQVQGGANLLDVNMDEGMIDSEAAMVRFLNLIGSEPEITRIPIVIDSSKWSVIEAGLKCLQGKAVVNSISLKNGEEDFLRQARLIRRYGAAAIVMAFDEQGQADSFQRKIEICARAYELLTKQAGLPASDIIFDPNILTVATGLEEHRNYAVDFIKATQWIKKNLPGARVSGGVSNISFSFRGNNTVREAMHAAFLFHAIRAGLDMGIVNAGQLAVYEEIEPELLERVEDVLLNRRDDATERLVEFAENVKAKDKTPVADKAWRKEPVEERLKHALVKGIVDYIDTDTEEARQKCKRPLDVIEGPLMSGM
;
A
#
# COMPACT_ATOMS: atom_id res chain seq x y z
N MET A 1 -17.32 17.10 -3.08
CA MET A 1 -16.17 17.70 -2.36
C MET A 1 -14.88 17.04 -2.84
N ILE A 2 -13.86 17.81 -3.17
CA ILE A 2 -12.62 17.33 -3.80
C ILE A 2 -11.50 17.27 -2.75
N LEU A 3 -10.79 16.15 -2.64
CA LEU A 3 -9.53 16.09 -1.89
C LEU A 3 -8.43 16.53 -2.84
N ARG A 4 -7.75 17.62 -2.47
CA ARG A 4 -6.62 18.15 -3.21
C ARG A 4 -5.34 17.77 -2.47
N LEU A 5 -4.45 17.08 -3.15
CA LEU A 5 -3.11 16.73 -2.71
C LEU A 5 -2.11 17.21 -3.75
N SER A 6 -0.83 17.22 -3.42
CA SER A 6 0.21 17.58 -4.40
C SER A 6 1.53 16.95 -4.05
N GLY A 7 2.21 16.42 -5.07
CA GLY A 7 3.67 16.39 -5.11
C GLY A 7 4.14 17.70 -5.74
N LEU A 8 4.98 17.62 -6.78
CA LEU A 8 5.19 18.70 -7.75
C LEU A 8 3.99 18.89 -8.68
N GLU A 9 3.21 17.83 -8.91
CA GLU A 9 1.99 17.89 -9.70
C GLU A 9 0.76 17.81 -8.78
N PRO A 10 -0.33 18.52 -9.12
CA PRO A 10 -1.57 18.46 -8.35
C PRO A 10 -2.29 17.13 -8.57
N LEU A 11 -2.75 16.52 -7.48
CA LEU A 11 -3.63 15.36 -7.49
C LEU A 11 -5.00 15.76 -6.93
N ASN A 12 -6.01 15.85 -7.80
CA ASN A 12 -7.38 16.19 -7.43
C ASN A 12 -8.25 14.92 -7.43
N ILE A 13 -8.56 14.39 -6.25
CA ILE A 13 -9.39 13.19 -6.09
C ILE A 13 -10.85 13.63 -6.02
N THR A 14 -11.55 13.53 -7.16
CA THR A 14 -12.99 13.79 -7.31
C THR A 14 -13.80 12.48 -7.11
N PRO A 15 -15.14 12.54 -6.98
CA PRO A 15 -15.96 11.33 -6.92
C PRO A 15 -15.82 10.41 -8.14
N GLU A 16 -15.42 10.94 -9.29
CA GLU A 16 -15.27 10.22 -10.55
C GLU A 16 -13.84 9.69 -10.78
N PHE A 17 -12.88 10.01 -9.90
CA PHE A 17 -11.47 9.61 -10.04
C PHE A 17 -11.29 8.08 -10.04
N GLY A 18 -12.19 7.36 -9.35
CA GLY A 18 -12.06 5.94 -9.09
C GLY A 18 -11.21 5.66 -7.85
N PHE A 19 -10.63 4.46 -7.79
CA PHE A 19 -9.86 3.99 -6.65
C PHE A 19 -8.43 4.55 -6.67
N VAL A 20 -8.00 5.11 -5.55
CA VAL A 20 -6.65 5.69 -5.41
C VAL A 20 -5.69 4.68 -4.78
N VAL A 21 -4.61 4.40 -5.48
CA VAL A 21 -3.55 3.47 -5.06
C VAL A 21 -2.49 4.21 -4.24
N ILE A 22 -2.31 3.81 -2.98
CA ILE A 22 -1.22 4.27 -2.12
C ILE A 22 -0.16 3.17 -2.06
N GLY A 23 1.05 3.42 -2.55
CA GLY A 23 2.12 2.43 -2.61
C GLY A 23 2.70 2.11 -1.23
N GLU A 24 2.66 0.84 -0.81
CA GLU A 24 3.01 0.38 0.55
C GLU A 24 4.50 0.02 0.78
N ARG A 25 5.32 -0.12 -0.27
CA ARG A 25 6.62 -0.82 -0.18
C ARG A 25 7.76 0.02 0.38
N THR A 26 7.58 1.32 0.53
CA THR A 26 8.52 2.27 1.15
C THR A 26 8.34 2.29 2.66
N ASN A 27 8.24 1.10 3.25
CA ASN A 27 7.92 0.87 4.65
C ASN A 27 8.90 -0.15 5.25
N ILE A 28 9.66 0.26 6.26
CA ILE A 28 10.66 -0.62 6.90
C ILE A 28 10.00 -1.86 7.52
N THR A 29 8.84 -1.70 8.14
CA THR A 29 8.14 -2.80 8.82
C THR A 29 7.47 -3.75 7.82
N GLY A 30 6.97 -3.21 6.71
CA GLY A 30 6.17 -3.94 5.71
C GLY A 30 6.98 -4.57 4.55
N SER A 31 8.17 -4.06 4.25
CA SER A 31 8.94 -4.43 3.06
C SER A 31 10.37 -4.88 3.42
N PRO A 32 10.66 -6.19 3.43
CA PRO A 32 12.01 -6.71 3.75
C PRO A 32 13.11 -6.13 2.87
N LYS A 33 12.80 -5.86 1.58
CA LYS A 33 13.74 -5.23 0.64
C LYS A 33 14.06 -3.80 1.09
N PHE A 34 13.05 -2.99 1.39
CA PHE A 34 13.24 -1.60 1.80
C PHE A 34 13.94 -1.51 3.16
N SER A 35 13.54 -2.34 4.11
CA SER A 35 14.19 -2.47 5.42
C SER A 35 15.69 -2.71 5.30
N LYS A 36 16.09 -3.71 4.49
CA LYS A 36 17.51 -4.04 4.26
C LYS A 36 18.29 -2.86 3.68
N LEU A 37 17.70 -2.12 2.75
CA LEU A 37 18.33 -0.97 2.09
C LEU A 37 18.56 0.18 3.09
N ILE A 38 17.53 0.55 3.84
CA ILE A 38 17.62 1.62 4.85
C ILE A 38 18.62 1.26 5.95
N LEU A 39 18.57 0.03 6.48
CA LEU A 39 19.49 -0.44 7.52
C LEU A 39 20.94 -0.51 7.02
N ALA A 40 21.16 -0.75 5.74
CA ALA A 40 22.48 -0.71 5.11
C ALA A 40 22.94 0.71 4.74
N GLY A 41 22.08 1.73 4.90
CA GLY A 41 22.35 3.10 4.45
C GLY A 41 22.32 3.29 2.93
N ASP A 42 21.77 2.33 2.19
CA ASP A 42 21.62 2.36 0.73
C ASP A 42 20.32 3.10 0.35
N PHE A 43 20.40 4.43 0.39
CA PHE A 43 19.26 5.28 0.04
C PHE A 43 18.98 5.32 -1.47
N ASP A 44 19.98 5.05 -2.32
CA ASP A 44 19.79 5.00 -3.78
C ASP A 44 18.94 3.80 -4.17
N GLY A 45 19.21 2.63 -3.59
CA GLY A 45 18.36 1.46 -3.72
C GLY A 45 16.96 1.68 -3.15
N ALA A 46 16.84 2.43 -2.04
CA ALA A 46 15.55 2.80 -1.45
C ALA A 46 14.73 3.72 -2.39
N LEU A 47 15.37 4.69 -3.06
CA LEU A 47 14.75 5.53 -4.08
C LEU A 47 14.28 4.70 -5.28
N ALA A 48 15.03 3.66 -5.67
CA ALA A 48 14.61 2.75 -6.73
C ALA A 48 13.30 1.99 -6.37
N VAL A 49 13.12 1.61 -5.10
CA VAL A 49 11.84 1.03 -4.62
C VAL A 49 10.70 2.04 -4.74
N ALA A 50 10.92 3.29 -4.33
CA ALA A 50 9.93 4.36 -4.48
C ALA A 50 9.53 4.57 -5.94
N ARG A 51 10.53 4.72 -6.83
CA ARG A 51 10.33 4.90 -8.28
C ARG A 51 9.55 3.74 -8.91
N GLN A 52 9.88 2.50 -8.55
CA GLN A 52 9.17 1.32 -9.04
C GLN A 52 7.67 1.36 -8.70
N GLN A 53 7.30 1.86 -7.52
CA GLN A 53 5.89 1.98 -7.15
C GLN A 53 5.16 3.05 -7.97
N VAL A 54 5.81 4.19 -8.23
CA VAL A 54 5.24 5.25 -9.08
C VAL A 54 5.03 4.73 -10.50
N GLN A 55 6.01 4.02 -11.07
CA GLN A 55 5.90 3.38 -12.37
C GLN A 55 4.83 2.27 -12.39
N GLY A 56 4.67 1.57 -11.27
CA GLY A 56 3.63 0.56 -11.05
C GLY A 56 2.23 1.12 -10.82
N GLY A 57 2.01 2.43 -10.96
CA GLY A 57 0.68 3.05 -10.90
C GLY A 57 0.27 3.59 -9.53
N ALA A 58 1.19 3.70 -8.57
CA ALA A 58 0.89 4.38 -7.30
C ALA A 58 0.51 5.85 -7.55
N ASN A 59 -0.63 6.27 -7.01
CA ASN A 59 -1.08 7.66 -7.04
C ASN A 59 -0.50 8.46 -5.87
N LEU A 60 -0.23 7.81 -4.74
CA LEU A 60 0.49 8.36 -3.59
C LEU A 60 1.55 7.35 -3.12
N LEU A 61 2.55 7.81 -2.39
CA LEU A 61 3.60 6.97 -1.83
C LEU A 61 3.58 7.00 -0.30
N ASP A 62 3.38 5.86 0.35
CA ASP A 62 3.45 5.72 1.81
C ASP A 62 4.89 5.50 2.27
N VAL A 63 5.39 6.39 3.13
CA VAL A 63 6.77 6.36 3.61
C VAL A 63 6.77 6.14 5.11
N ASN A 64 7.30 5.00 5.53
CA ASN A 64 7.43 4.62 6.94
C ASN A 64 8.89 4.30 7.29
N MET A 65 9.40 5.01 8.31
CA MET A 65 10.77 4.88 8.84
C MET A 65 10.80 4.46 10.31
N ASP A 66 9.70 3.92 10.84
CA ASP A 66 9.62 3.45 12.21
C ASP A 66 10.38 2.13 12.34
N GLU A 67 11.47 2.18 13.10
CA GLU A 67 12.32 1.03 13.41
C GLU A 67 13.10 1.36 14.70
N GLY A 68 13.19 0.39 15.61
CA GLY A 68 13.81 0.58 16.93
C GLY A 68 15.33 0.74 16.87
N MET A 69 15.96 0.29 15.78
CA MET A 69 17.41 0.30 15.61
C MET A 69 17.97 1.57 14.95
N ILE A 70 17.13 2.51 14.49
CA ILE A 70 17.56 3.72 13.78
C ILE A 70 16.94 4.98 14.38
N ASP A 71 17.52 6.13 14.04
CA ASP A 71 16.87 7.42 14.21
C ASP A 71 15.80 7.60 13.12
N SER A 72 14.55 7.23 13.43
CA SER A 72 13.41 7.34 12.52
C SER A 72 13.17 8.77 12.03
N GLU A 73 13.42 9.78 12.86
CA GLU A 73 13.20 11.18 12.48
C GLU A 73 14.23 11.62 11.45
N ALA A 74 15.52 11.36 11.71
CA ALA A 74 16.59 11.66 10.77
C ALA A 74 16.45 10.85 9.46
N ALA A 75 16.04 9.58 9.54
CA ALA A 75 15.81 8.73 8.37
C ALA A 75 14.66 9.25 7.51
N MET A 76 13.54 9.66 8.12
CA MET A 76 12.40 10.27 7.42
C MET A 76 12.83 11.55 6.69
N VAL A 77 13.47 12.48 7.41
CA VAL A 77 13.95 13.74 6.83
C VAL A 77 14.90 13.48 5.66
N ARG A 78 15.89 12.59 5.84
CA ARG A 78 16.86 12.27 4.79
C ARG A 78 16.19 11.70 3.56
N PHE A 79 15.30 10.72 3.72
CA PHE A 79 14.67 10.06 2.58
C PHE A 79 13.70 10.99 1.84
N LEU A 80 12.90 11.79 2.55
CA LEU A 80 12.00 12.75 1.91
C LEU A 80 12.75 13.85 1.15
N ASN A 81 13.89 14.32 1.67
CA ASN A 81 14.74 15.27 0.94
C ASN A 81 15.33 14.66 -0.34
N LEU A 82 15.72 13.38 -0.29
CA LEU A 82 16.19 12.64 -1.46
C LEU A 82 15.07 12.44 -2.50
N ILE A 83 13.85 12.09 -2.06
CA ILE A 83 12.67 12.03 -2.92
C ILE A 83 12.45 13.39 -3.61
N GLY A 84 12.60 14.50 -2.87
CA GLY A 84 12.47 15.85 -3.43
C GLY A 84 13.48 16.19 -4.53
N SER A 85 14.58 15.45 -4.62
CA SER A 85 15.57 15.58 -5.71
C SER A 85 15.30 14.69 -6.92
N GLU A 86 14.25 13.85 -6.88
CA GLU A 86 13.89 12.88 -7.91
C GLU A 86 12.51 13.23 -8.52
N PRO A 87 12.45 14.02 -9.62
CA PRO A 87 11.20 14.52 -10.20
C PRO A 87 10.15 13.45 -10.49
N GLU A 88 10.58 12.27 -10.94
CA GLU A 88 9.69 11.16 -11.24
C GLU A 88 8.93 10.66 -10.01
N ILE A 89 9.56 10.69 -8.83
CA ILE A 89 8.96 10.28 -7.57
C ILE A 89 8.16 11.44 -6.98
N THR A 90 8.78 12.62 -6.87
CA THR A 90 8.15 13.76 -6.19
C THR A 90 6.97 14.36 -6.95
N ARG A 91 6.65 13.91 -8.17
CA ARG A 91 5.43 14.34 -8.88
C ARG A 91 4.15 13.95 -8.15
N ILE A 92 4.13 12.80 -7.44
CA ILE A 92 2.97 12.34 -6.67
C ILE A 92 3.04 12.76 -5.19
N PRO A 93 1.90 12.88 -4.48
CA PRO A 93 1.89 13.22 -3.06
C PRO A 93 2.45 12.10 -2.18
N ILE A 94 3.00 12.49 -1.02
CA ILE A 94 3.53 11.57 -0.02
C ILE A 94 2.53 11.40 1.13
N VAL A 95 2.40 10.15 1.59
CA VAL A 95 1.77 9.78 2.85
C VAL A 95 2.89 9.56 3.86
N ILE A 96 2.97 10.40 4.89
CA ILE A 96 3.99 10.28 5.95
C ILE A 96 3.46 9.32 7.01
N ASP A 97 4.05 8.13 7.11
CA ASP A 97 3.62 7.07 8.00
C ASP A 97 4.55 6.90 9.21
N SER A 98 4.03 7.16 10.40
CA SER A 98 4.72 6.90 11.66
C SER A 98 3.76 6.88 12.85
N SER A 99 4.09 6.05 13.84
CA SER A 99 3.47 6.04 15.17
C SER A 99 3.93 7.21 16.07
N LYS A 100 4.99 7.94 15.68
CA LYS A 100 5.58 9.04 16.45
C LYS A 100 5.26 10.38 15.80
N TRP A 101 4.56 11.25 16.53
CA TRP A 101 4.23 12.58 16.05
C TRP A 101 5.46 13.41 15.64
N SER A 102 6.60 13.26 16.33
CA SER A 102 7.82 14.02 15.98
C SER A 102 8.34 13.68 14.57
N VAL A 103 8.26 12.40 14.17
CA VAL A 103 8.63 11.93 12.83
C VAL A 103 7.67 12.47 11.77
N ILE A 104 6.36 12.42 12.04
CA ILE A 104 5.33 13.02 11.17
C ILE A 104 5.63 14.51 10.95
N GLU A 105 5.85 15.25 12.04
CA GLU A 105 6.06 16.68 11.97
C GLU A 105 7.39 17.05 11.30
N ALA A 106 8.44 16.26 11.50
CA ALA A 106 9.70 16.42 10.77
C ALA A 106 9.50 16.20 9.27
N GLY A 107 8.73 15.18 8.87
CA GLY A 107 8.39 14.94 7.48
C GLY A 107 7.57 16.07 6.85
N LEU A 108 6.55 16.58 7.56
CA LEU A 108 5.73 17.71 7.09
C LEU A 108 6.56 18.97 6.85
N LYS A 109 7.61 19.21 7.63
CA LYS A 109 8.52 20.35 7.44
C LYS A 109 9.41 20.21 6.19
N CYS A 110 9.59 19.00 5.66
CA CYS A 110 10.44 18.75 4.49
C CYS A 110 9.68 18.83 3.17
N LEU A 111 8.37 18.55 3.19
CA LEU A 111 7.58 18.45 1.95
C LEU A 111 7.09 19.83 1.49
N GLN A 112 7.20 20.06 0.18
CA GLN A 112 6.70 21.28 -0.47
C GLN A 112 5.22 21.16 -0.84
N GLY A 113 4.80 19.98 -1.30
CA GLY A 113 3.43 19.69 -1.72
C GLY A 113 2.50 19.34 -0.56
N LYS A 114 1.20 19.31 -0.83
CA LYS A 114 0.18 18.92 0.16
C LYS A 114 0.20 17.40 0.38
N ALA A 115 0.75 17.00 1.52
CA ALA A 115 0.91 15.62 1.96
C ALA A 115 -0.32 15.07 2.73
N VAL A 116 -0.27 13.78 3.04
CA VAL A 116 -1.20 13.09 3.94
C VAL A 116 -0.44 12.60 5.17
N VAL A 117 -0.98 12.82 6.36
CA VAL A 117 -0.47 12.25 7.60
C VAL A 117 -1.09 10.88 7.85
N ASN A 118 -0.26 9.85 8.04
CA ASN A 118 -0.64 8.51 8.47
C ASN A 118 0.03 8.22 9.83
N SER A 119 -0.66 8.36 10.95
CA SER A 119 -2.05 8.75 11.12
C SER A 119 -2.23 9.47 12.46
N ILE A 120 -3.44 9.96 12.72
CA ILE A 120 -3.86 10.43 14.04
C ILE A 120 -5.03 9.59 14.56
N SER A 121 -5.22 9.54 15.88
CA SER A 121 -6.31 8.80 16.50
C SER A 121 -6.66 9.33 17.89
N LEU A 122 -7.76 8.83 18.47
CA LEU A 122 -8.20 9.18 19.82
C LEU A 122 -7.50 8.34 20.90
N LYS A 123 -6.52 7.49 20.55
CA LYS A 123 -5.81 6.59 21.47
C LYS A 123 -5.26 7.29 22.72
N ASN A 124 -4.69 8.49 22.55
CA ASN A 124 -4.08 9.27 23.62
C ASN A 124 -5.05 10.33 24.19
N GLY A 125 -6.35 10.20 23.89
CA GLY A 125 -7.37 11.15 24.31
C GLY A 125 -7.59 12.31 23.32
N GLU A 126 -8.69 13.01 23.56
CA GLU A 126 -9.20 14.09 22.71
C GLU A 126 -8.26 15.30 22.60
N GLU A 127 -7.58 15.67 23.68
CA GLU A 127 -6.70 16.84 23.69
C GLU A 127 -5.52 16.67 22.73
N ASP A 128 -4.83 15.54 22.78
CA ASP A 128 -3.72 15.24 21.88
C ASP A 128 -4.21 15.12 20.43
N PHE A 129 -5.34 14.45 20.20
CA PHE A 129 -5.97 14.34 18.88
C PHE A 129 -6.26 15.71 18.25
N LEU A 130 -6.88 16.63 19.01
CA LEU A 130 -7.17 17.99 18.54
C LEU A 130 -5.91 18.83 18.35
N ARG A 131 -4.89 18.67 19.21
CA ARG A 131 -3.58 19.32 19.06
C ARG A 131 -2.94 18.92 17.72
N GLN A 132 -2.86 17.62 17.46
CA GLN A 132 -2.31 17.07 16.22
C GLN A 132 -3.12 17.54 15.00
N ALA A 133 -4.45 17.46 15.03
CA ALA A 133 -5.32 17.90 13.94
C ALA A 133 -5.16 19.40 13.60
N ARG A 134 -5.01 20.27 14.61
CA ARG A 134 -4.73 21.70 14.39
C ARG A 134 -3.37 21.93 13.75
N LEU A 135 -2.35 21.14 14.10
CA LEU A 135 -1.04 21.20 13.45
C LEU A 135 -1.13 20.73 12.00
N ILE A 136 -1.80 19.60 11.72
CA ILE A 136 -2.04 19.12 10.35
C ILE A 136 -2.67 20.22 9.50
N ARG A 137 -3.73 20.85 10.02
CA ARG A 137 -4.39 21.98 9.35
C ARG A 137 -3.43 23.15 9.12
N ARG A 138 -2.57 23.48 10.09
CA ARG A 138 -1.57 24.55 9.97
C ARG A 138 -0.53 24.26 8.89
N TYR A 139 -0.09 23.01 8.75
CA TYR A 139 0.78 22.57 7.66
C TYR A 139 0.03 22.43 6.32
N GLY A 140 -1.31 22.48 6.34
CA GLY A 140 -2.14 22.34 5.14
C GLY A 140 -2.24 20.91 4.62
N ALA A 141 -1.93 19.90 5.44
CA ALA A 141 -1.97 18.49 5.07
C ALA A 141 -3.38 17.87 5.24
N ALA A 142 -3.60 16.73 4.60
CA ALA A 142 -4.72 15.84 4.89
C ALA A 142 -4.33 14.81 5.98
N ALA A 143 -5.31 14.09 6.53
CA ALA A 143 -5.07 13.12 7.61
C ALA A 143 -5.81 11.81 7.39
N ILE A 144 -5.08 10.71 7.54
CA ILE A 144 -5.64 9.41 7.87
C ILE A 144 -5.98 9.39 9.37
N VAL A 145 -7.20 8.99 9.68
CA VAL A 145 -7.76 8.94 11.04
C VAL A 145 -8.11 7.49 11.34
N MET A 146 -7.32 6.86 12.21
CA MET A 146 -7.54 5.48 12.60
C MET A 146 -8.76 5.35 13.49
N ALA A 147 -9.56 4.30 13.28
CA ALA A 147 -10.61 3.91 14.21
C ALA A 147 -10.01 3.27 15.48
N PHE A 148 -9.35 4.10 16.29
CA PHE A 148 -8.71 3.75 17.56
C PHE A 148 -8.98 4.88 18.55
N ASP A 149 -9.55 4.56 19.71
CA ASP A 149 -9.83 5.51 20.78
C ASP A 149 -9.21 5.08 22.12
N GLU A 150 -9.55 5.77 23.20
CA GLU A 150 -9.06 5.51 24.55
C GLU A 150 -9.39 4.09 25.07
N GLN A 151 -10.38 3.41 24.46
CA GLN A 151 -10.79 2.04 24.79
C GLN A 151 -10.12 0.98 23.90
N GLY A 152 -9.33 1.39 22.90
CA GLY A 152 -8.60 0.48 22.03
C GLY A 152 -8.98 0.58 20.56
N GLN A 153 -8.51 -0.42 19.80
CA GLN A 153 -8.75 -0.52 18.36
C GLN A 153 -10.19 -0.96 18.07
N ALA A 154 -10.84 -0.35 17.08
CA ALA A 154 -12.16 -0.78 16.63
C ALA A 154 -12.09 -2.06 15.78
N ASP A 155 -12.60 -3.14 16.36
CA ASP A 155 -12.65 -4.48 15.77
C ASP A 155 -14.02 -4.79 15.13
N SER A 156 -15.11 -4.33 15.72
CA SER A 156 -16.49 -4.53 15.27
C SER A 156 -17.06 -3.35 14.48
N PHE A 157 -18.09 -3.59 13.65
CA PHE A 157 -18.78 -2.55 12.90
C PHE A 157 -19.24 -1.38 13.79
N GLN A 158 -19.85 -1.69 14.95
CA GLN A 158 -20.39 -0.66 15.84
C GLN A 158 -19.29 0.25 16.41
N ARG A 159 -18.16 -0.33 16.82
CA ARG A 159 -17.01 0.44 17.31
C ARG A 159 -16.38 1.29 16.21
N LYS A 160 -16.29 0.76 14.99
CA LYS A 160 -15.75 1.50 13.83
C LYS A 160 -16.57 2.76 13.55
N ILE A 161 -17.90 2.67 13.51
CA ILE A 161 -18.76 3.84 13.24
C ILE A 161 -18.81 4.83 14.39
N GLU A 162 -18.78 4.36 15.65
CA GLU A 162 -18.76 5.22 16.84
C GLU A 162 -17.52 6.12 16.84
N ILE A 163 -16.34 5.52 16.67
CA ILE A 163 -15.07 6.26 16.69
C ILE A 163 -14.99 7.22 15.50
N CYS A 164 -15.36 6.77 14.29
CA CYS A 164 -15.30 7.65 13.11
C CYS A 164 -16.28 8.82 13.23
N ALA A 165 -17.49 8.61 13.75
CA ALA A 165 -18.46 9.67 13.97
C ALA A 165 -17.96 10.71 14.98
N ARG A 166 -17.42 10.25 16.13
CA ARG A 166 -16.83 11.13 17.15
C ARG A 166 -15.67 11.92 16.57
N ALA A 167 -14.73 11.24 15.90
CA ALA A 167 -13.57 11.89 15.30
C ALA A 167 -13.96 12.92 14.24
N TYR A 168 -14.96 12.63 13.39
CA TYR A 168 -15.46 13.56 12.38
C TYR A 168 -15.97 14.87 13.00
N GLU A 169 -16.79 14.76 14.05
CA GLU A 169 -17.32 15.90 14.78
C GLU A 169 -16.22 16.76 15.41
N LEU A 170 -15.25 16.12 16.07
CA LEU A 170 -14.10 16.79 16.67
C LEU A 170 -13.25 17.53 15.63
N LEU A 171 -12.92 16.85 14.53
CA LEU A 171 -12.09 17.41 13.46
C LEU A 171 -12.76 18.59 12.76
N THR A 172 -14.02 18.44 12.38
CA THR A 172 -14.73 19.45 11.61
C THR A 172 -15.18 20.64 12.46
N LYS A 173 -15.67 20.41 13.68
CA LYS A 173 -16.24 21.47 14.53
C LYS A 173 -15.22 22.12 15.46
N GLN A 174 -14.22 21.38 15.96
CA GLN A 174 -13.28 21.91 16.96
C GLN A 174 -11.86 22.15 16.41
N ALA A 175 -11.33 21.28 15.54
CA ALA A 175 -10.03 21.52 14.90
C ALA A 175 -10.16 22.40 13.63
N GLY A 176 -11.36 22.44 13.04
CA GLY A 176 -11.65 23.14 11.79
C GLY A 176 -10.93 22.53 10.59
N LEU A 177 -10.63 21.23 10.64
CA LEU A 177 -10.09 20.50 9.50
C LEU A 177 -11.20 20.32 8.46
N PRO A 178 -10.97 20.63 7.18
CA PRO A 178 -11.98 20.43 6.14
C PRO A 178 -12.37 18.95 6.04
N ALA A 179 -13.66 18.64 5.95
CA ALA A 179 -14.13 17.26 5.80
C ALA A 179 -13.51 16.54 4.60
N SER A 180 -13.18 17.27 3.52
CA SER A 180 -12.50 16.74 2.34
C SER A 180 -11.08 16.23 2.60
N ASP A 181 -10.44 16.72 3.66
CA ASP A 181 -9.07 16.36 4.07
C ASP A 181 -9.04 15.24 5.12
N ILE A 182 -10.21 14.69 5.47
CA ILE A 182 -10.36 13.56 6.41
C ILE A 182 -10.46 12.27 5.62
N ILE A 183 -9.56 11.33 5.90
CA ILE A 183 -9.55 9.97 5.38
C ILE A 183 -9.68 9.03 6.58
N PHE A 184 -10.80 8.34 6.73
CA PHE A 184 -10.95 7.35 7.79
C PHE A 184 -10.28 6.04 7.41
N ASP A 185 -9.58 5.43 8.35
CA ASP A 185 -9.18 4.01 8.30
C ASP A 185 -9.96 3.24 9.37
N PRO A 186 -11.03 2.52 8.99
CA PRO A 186 -11.81 1.68 9.89
C PRO A 186 -11.07 0.42 10.40
N ASN A 187 -9.77 0.27 10.16
CA ASN A 187 -8.94 -0.89 10.43
C ASN A 187 -9.31 -2.12 9.57
N ILE A 188 -8.53 -2.36 8.52
CA ILE A 188 -8.46 -3.68 7.88
C ILE A 188 -7.66 -4.61 8.79
N LEU A 189 -8.34 -5.60 9.36
CA LEU A 189 -7.76 -6.58 10.27
C LEU A 189 -7.66 -7.96 9.61
N THR A 190 -6.77 -8.79 10.12
CA THR A 190 -6.51 -10.13 9.57
C THR A 190 -7.68 -11.07 9.81
N VAL A 191 -8.13 -11.76 8.75
CA VAL A 191 -9.14 -12.84 8.82
C VAL A 191 -8.48 -14.21 8.70
N ALA A 192 -9.27 -15.28 8.81
CA ALA A 192 -8.79 -16.67 8.72
C ALA A 192 -7.69 -17.02 9.73
N THR A 193 -7.74 -16.43 10.93
CA THR A 193 -6.74 -16.67 11.99
C THR A 193 -7.03 -17.93 12.82
N GLY A 194 -8.15 -18.61 12.55
CA GLY A 194 -8.67 -19.70 13.39
C GLY A 194 -9.49 -19.25 14.60
N LEU A 195 -9.65 -17.93 14.82
CA LEU A 195 -10.45 -17.38 15.91
C LEU A 195 -11.82 -16.92 15.37
N GLU A 196 -12.90 -17.32 16.03
CA GLU A 196 -14.28 -17.01 15.60
C GLU A 196 -14.56 -15.51 15.59
N GLU A 197 -14.06 -14.80 16.61
CA GLU A 197 -14.13 -13.34 16.76
C GLU A 197 -13.53 -12.56 15.58
N HIS A 198 -12.59 -13.15 14.84
CA HIS A 198 -11.94 -12.49 13.70
C HIS A 198 -12.65 -12.73 12.36
N ARG A 199 -13.61 -13.65 12.29
CA ARG A 199 -14.26 -14.06 11.03
C ARG A 199 -14.96 -12.91 10.33
N ASN A 200 -15.50 -11.97 11.11
CA ASN A 200 -16.35 -10.91 10.59
C ASN A 200 -15.61 -9.59 10.29
N TYR A 201 -14.30 -9.50 10.53
CA TYR A 201 -13.53 -8.25 10.40
C TYR A 201 -13.61 -7.61 9.01
N ALA A 202 -13.54 -8.41 7.95
CA ALA A 202 -13.67 -7.93 6.57
C ALA A 202 -15.07 -7.36 6.30
N VAL A 203 -16.12 -8.08 6.72
CA VAL A 203 -17.52 -7.65 6.61
C VAL A 203 -17.77 -6.35 7.40
N ASP A 204 -17.24 -6.27 8.61
CA ASP A 204 -17.39 -5.09 9.47
C ASP A 204 -16.69 -3.86 8.88
N PHE A 205 -15.53 -4.03 8.25
CA PHE A 205 -14.88 -2.96 7.50
C PHE A 205 -15.74 -2.48 6.31
N ILE A 206 -16.28 -3.41 5.51
CA ILE A 206 -17.10 -3.08 4.33
C ILE A 206 -18.38 -2.33 4.77
N LYS A 207 -19.05 -2.80 5.83
CA LYS A 207 -20.22 -2.12 6.40
C LYS A 207 -19.87 -0.74 6.95
N ALA A 208 -18.75 -0.62 7.68
CA ALA A 208 -18.29 0.66 8.22
C ALA A 208 -17.98 1.66 7.10
N THR A 209 -17.34 1.20 6.02
CA THR A 209 -17.09 1.99 4.81
C THR A 209 -18.39 2.58 4.27
N GLN A 210 -19.39 1.73 4.00
CA GLN A 210 -20.69 2.18 3.51
C GLN A 210 -21.37 3.18 4.45
N TRP A 211 -21.29 2.94 5.76
CA TRP A 211 -21.84 3.85 6.76
C TRP A 211 -21.13 5.20 6.76
N ILE A 212 -19.80 5.23 6.74
CA ILE A 212 -18.99 6.46 6.71
C ILE A 212 -19.34 7.28 5.48
N LYS A 213 -19.39 6.66 4.30
CA LYS A 213 -19.73 7.35 3.05
C LYS A 213 -21.13 7.95 3.07
N LYS A 214 -22.09 7.30 3.74
CA LYS A 214 -23.46 7.78 3.87
C LYS A 214 -23.62 8.90 4.90
N ASN A 215 -22.88 8.85 6.02
CA ASN A 215 -23.16 9.68 7.19
C ASN A 215 -22.13 10.79 7.44
N LEU A 216 -20.90 10.68 6.90
CA LEU A 216 -19.80 11.62 7.13
C LEU A 216 -19.42 12.34 5.82
N PRO A 217 -20.23 13.33 5.39
CA PRO A 217 -20.13 13.89 4.04
C PRO A 217 -18.79 14.57 3.79
N GLY A 218 -18.14 14.22 2.68
CA GLY A 218 -16.86 14.79 2.27
C GLY A 218 -15.65 14.00 2.74
N ALA A 219 -15.79 13.17 3.78
CA ALA A 219 -14.75 12.26 4.21
C ALA A 219 -14.53 11.12 3.20
N ARG A 220 -13.33 10.57 3.22
CA ARG A 220 -12.92 9.40 2.44
C ARG A 220 -12.66 8.21 3.34
N VAL A 221 -12.56 7.03 2.74
CA VAL A 221 -12.19 5.79 3.44
C VAL A 221 -10.96 5.19 2.78
N SER A 222 -10.01 4.78 3.62
CA SER A 222 -8.78 4.05 3.27
C SER A 222 -8.62 2.79 4.12
N GLY A 223 -7.60 2.00 3.82
CA GLY A 223 -7.11 0.94 4.68
C GLY A 223 -5.86 0.25 4.14
N GLY A 224 -5.08 -0.35 5.04
CA GLY A 224 -3.97 -1.24 4.70
C GLY A 224 -4.44 -2.61 4.22
N VAL A 225 -4.58 -2.81 2.90
CA VAL A 225 -5.21 -4.02 2.33
C VAL A 225 -4.40 -5.26 2.64
N SER A 226 -3.08 -5.17 2.62
CA SER A 226 -2.17 -6.30 2.90
C SER A 226 -2.43 -7.00 4.24
N ASN A 227 -2.98 -6.28 5.24
CA ASN A 227 -3.29 -6.79 6.58
C ASN A 227 -4.36 -7.89 6.57
N ILE A 228 -5.30 -7.85 5.61
CA ILE A 228 -6.41 -8.82 5.50
C ILE A 228 -5.91 -10.25 5.37
N SER A 229 -4.71 -10.40 4.80
CA SER A 229 -4.16 -11.64 4.27
C SER A 229 -2.98 -12.20 5.08
N PHE A 230 -2.68 -11.65 6.27
CA PHE A 230 -1.50 -12.04 7.03
C PHE A 230 -1.46 -13.51 7.47
N SER A 231 -2.62 -14.15 7.64
CA SER A 231 -2.72 -15.60 7.91
C SER A 231 -2.11 -16.47 6.79
N PHE A 232 -1.96 -15.93 5.58
CA PHE A 232 -1.45 -16.65 4.41
C PHE A 232 -0.06 -16.16 3.95
N ARG A 233 0.74 -15.60 4.86
CA ARG A 233 2.13 -15.21 4.55
C ARG A 233 2.91 -16.40 3.96
N GLY A 234 3.57 -16.16 2.82
CA GLY A 234 4.29 -17.18 2.06
C GLY A 234 3.46 -17.96 1.04
N ASN A 235 2.19 -17.56 0.81
CA ASN A 235 1.38 -17.98 -0.34
C ASN A 235 0.86 -16.73 -1.07
N ASN A 236 1.61 -16.22 -2.05
CA ASN A 236 1.28 -14.95 -2.69
C ASN A 236 0.02 -15.06 -3.54
N THR A 237 -0.21 -16.19 -4.23
CA THR A 237 -1.42 -16.40 -5.05
C THR A 237 -2.70 -16.22 -4.23
N VAL A 238 -2.77 -16.84 -3.04
CA VAL A 238 -3.94 -16.69 -2.15
C VAL A 238 -4.05 -15.26 -1.63
N ARG A 239 -2.93 -14.63 -1.25
CA ARG A 239 -2.95 -13.24 -0.75
C ARG A 239 -3.44 -12.26 -1.81
N GLU A 240 -2.93 -12.35 -3.02
CA GLU A 240 -3.33 -11.48 -4.14
C GLU A 240 -4.81 -11.69 -4.50
N ALA A 241 -5.29 -12.93 -4.51
CA ALA A 241 -6.72 -13.22 -4.68
C ALA A 241 -7.58 -12.61 -3.57
N MET A 242 -7.15 -12.70 -2.30
CA MET A 242 -7.83 -12.05 -1.18
C MET A 242 -7.84 -10.53 -1.32
N HIS A 243 -6.75 -9.91 -1.77
CA HIS A 243 -6.69 -8.45 -1.96
C HIS A 243 -7.66 -8.00 -3.04
N ALA A 244 -7.64 -8.66 -4.20
CA ALA A 244 -8.50 -8.33 -5.33
C ALA A 244 -10.00 -8.54 -5.00
N ALA A 245 -10.35 -9.66 -4.37
CA ALA A 245 -11.73 -9.92 -3.93
C ALA A 245 -12.19 -8.93 -2.84
N PHE A 246 -11.34 -8.62 -1.86
CA PHE A 246 -11.67 -7.63 -0.84
C PHE A 246 -11.89 -6.24 -1.45
N LEU A 247 -10.96 -5.79 -2.31
CA LEU A 247 -11.06 -4.51 -2.99
C LEU A 247 -12.31 -4.40 -3.85
N PHE A 248 -12.68 -5.46 -4.59
CA PHE A 248 -13.90 -5.48 -5.40
C PHE A 248 -15.15 -5.15 -4.57
N HIS A 249 -15.32 -5.79 -3.41
CA HIS A 249 -16.46 -5.54 -2.52
C HIS A 249 -16.36 -4.22 -1.77
N ALA A 250 -15.17 -3.87 -1.28
CA ALA A 250 -14.94 -2.64 -0.52
C ALA A 250 -15.12 -1.38 -1.39
N ILE A 251 -14.61 -1.39 -2.62
CA ILE A 251 -14.78 -0.28 -3.58
C ILE A 251 -16.26 -0.09 -3.91
N ARG A 252 -17.02 -1.19 -4.12
CA ARG A 252 -18.48 -1.13 -4.31
C ARG A 252 -19.22 -0.56 -3.10
N ALA A 253 -18.71 -0.78 -1.89
CA ALA A 253 -19.22 -0.17 -0.67
C ALA A 253 -18.79 1.29 -0.47
N GLY A 254 -17.86 1.79 -1.30
CA GLY A 254 -17.42 3.18 -1.33
C GLY A 254 -16.02 3.43 -0.78
N LEU A 255 -15.14 2.42 -0.74
CA LEU A 255 -13.73 2.60 -0.44
C LEU A 255 -13.08 3.48 -1.52
N ASP A 256 -12.48 4.61 -1.12
CA ASP A 256 -11.93 5.60 -2.06
C ASP A 256 -10.46 5.32 -2.40
N MET A 257 -9.72 4.75 -1.45
CA MET A 257 -8.28 4.56 -1.56
C MET A 257 -7.78 3.37 -0.72
N GLY A 258 -6.57 2.90 -0.97
CA GLY A 258 -5.98 1.84 -0.17
C GLY A 258 -4.47 1.78 -0.25
N ILE A 259 -3.85 1.39 0.86
CA ILE A 259 -2.42 1.12 0.95
C ILE A 259 -2.21 -0.32 0.48
N VAL A 260 -1.56 -0.44 -0.68
CA VAL A 260 -1.43 -1.69 -1.44
C VAL A 260 -0.07 -1.77 -2.12
N ASN A 261 0.32 -2.98 -2.54
CA ASN A 261 1.40 -3.14 -3.49
C ASN A 261 0.91 -2.81 -4.91
N ALA A 262 1.21 -1.59 -5.39
CA ALA A 262 0.74 -1.09 -6.68
C ALA A 262 1.02 -2.03 -7.86
N GLY A 263 2.16 -2.75 -7.85
CA GLY A 263 2.55 -3.65 -8.93
C GLY A 263 1.96 -5.07 -8.85
N GLN A 264 1.15 -5.39 -7.84
CA GLN A 264 0.63 -6.75 -7.57
C GLN A 264 -0.89 -6.78 -7.33
N LEU A 265 -1.63 -5.85 -7.93
CA LEU A 265 -3.10 -5.89 -7.90
C LEU A 265 -3.61 -6.90 -8.94
N ALA A 266 -4.01 -8.08 -8.48
CA ALA A 266 -4.67 -9.07 -9.32
C ALA A 266 -6.03 -8.55 -9.82
N VAL A 267 -6.40 -8.97 -11.04
CA VAL A 267 -7.71 -8.64 -11.63
C VAL A 267 -8.76 -9.60 -11.07
N TYR A 268 -9.85 -9.07 -10.52
CA TYR A 268 -10.89 -9.87 -9.86
C TYR A 268 -11.47 -10.96 -10.78
N GLU A 269 -11.75 -10.62 -12.04
CA GLU A 269 -12.30 -11.55 -13.03
C GLU A 269 -11.33 -12.66 -13.47
N GLU A 270 -10.03 -12.50 -13.22
CA GLU A 270 -8.99 -13.47 -13.59
C GLU A 270 -8.67 -14.46 -12.46
N ILE A 271 -9.25 -14.26 -11.26
CA ILE A 271 -9.10 -15.19 -10.15
C ILE A 271 -9.76 -16.52 -10.52
N GLU A 272 -9.03 -17.62 -10.32
CA GLU A 272 -9.56 -18.96 -10.57
C GLU A 272 -10.87 -19.18 -9.77
N PRO A 273 -11.95 -19.67 -10.40
CA PRO A 273 -13.28 -19.70 -9.78
C PRO A 273 -13.36 -20.41 -8.43
N GLU A 274 -12.68 -21.56 -8.25
CA GLU A 274 -12.69 -22.28 -6.98
C GLU A 274 -11.94 -21.51 -5.88
N LEU A 275 -10.79 -20.93 -6.21
CA LEU A 275 -10.05 -20.04 -5.30
C LEU A 275 -10.90 -18.82 -4.92
N LEU A 276 -11.56 -18.19 -5.89
CA LEU A 276 -12.41 -17.02 -5.65
C LEU A 276 -13.55 -17.35 -4.69
N GLU A 277 -14.25 -18.46 -4.91
CA GLU A 277 -15.34 -18.89 -4.02
C GLU A 277 -14.87 -19.05 -2.57
N ARG A 278 -13.72 -19.72 -2.37
CA ARG A 278 -13.16 -19.95 -1.03
C ARG A 278 -12.67 -18.66 -0.37
N VAL A 279 -12.08 -17.76 -1.17
CA VAL A 279 -11.66 -16.44 -0.70
C VAL A 279 -12.86 -15.61 -0.27
N GLU A 280 -13.92 -15.57 -1.08
CA GLU A 280 -15.14 -14.84 -0.73
C GLU A 280 -15.87 -15.45 0.46
N ASP A 281 -15.87 -16.77 0.61
CA ASP A 281 -16.43 -17.45 1.78
C ASP A 281 -15.81 -16.93 3.07
N VAL A 282 -14.48 -16.71 3.07
CA VAL A 282 -13.74 -16.15 4.20
C VAL A 282 -14.01 -14.65 4.36
N LEU A 283 -13.86 -13.85 3.29
CA LEU A 283 -13.98 -12.39 3.37
C LEU A 283 -15.39 -11.92 3.69
N LEU A 284 -16.41 -12.63 3.22
CA LEU A 284 -17.81 -12.29 3.43
C LEU A 284 -18.46 -13.10 4.55
N ASN A 285 -17.67 -13.94 5.23
CA ASN A 285 -18.12 -14.80 6.33
C ASN A 285 -19.40 -15.59 5.96
N ARG A 286 -19.40 -16.25 4.79
CA ARG A 286 -20.61 -16.88 4.21
C ARG A 286 -20.94 -18.23 4.84
N ARG A 287 -19.97 -18.85 5.52
CA ARG A 287 -20.05 -20.21 6.07
C ARG A 287 -19.06 -20.41 7.21
N ASP A 288 -19.38 -21.33 8.11
CA ASP A 288 -18.62 -21.55 9.35
C ASP A 288 -17.27 -22.24 9.13
N ASP A 289 -17.14 -23.06 8.08
CA ASP A 289 -15.94 -23.83 7.72
C ASP A 289 -15.09 -23.11 6.65
N ALA A 290 -15.36 -21.82 6.36
CA ALA A 290 -14.65 -21.06 5.31
C ALA A 290 -13.13 -21.04 5.52
N THR A 291 -12.69 -20.82 6.76
CA THR A 291 -11.27 -20.73 7.09
C THR A 291 -10.55 -22.04 6.83
N GLU A 292 -11.10 -23.16 7.31
CA GLU A 292 -10.51 -24.50 7.14
C GLU A 292 -10.40 -24.85 5.66
N ARG A 293 -11.49 -24.60 4.90
CA ARG A 293 -11.55 -24.83 3.45
C ARG A 293 -10.52 -24.05 2.66
N LEU A 294 -10.26 -22.78 3.02
CA LEU A 294 -9.26 -21.97 2.32
C LEU A 294 -7.84 -22.38 2.71
N VAL A 295 -7.60 -22.72 3.98
CA VAL A 295 -6.29 -23.19 4.46
C VAL A 295 -5.89 -24.50 3.78
N GLU A 296 -6.78 -25.49 3.73
CA GLU A 296 -6.54 -26.77 3.06
C GLU A 296 -6.26 -26.56 1.56
N PHE A 297 -7.04 -25.70 0.90
CA PHE A 297 -6.82 -25.37 -0.51
C PHE A 297 -5.49 -24.64 -0.74
N ALA A 298 -5.12 -23.73 0.17
CA ALA A 298 -3.88 -22.96 0.09
C ALA A 298 -2.63 -23.86 0.17
N GLU A 299 -2.69 -25.00 0.88
CA GLU A 299 -1.58 -25.97 0.89
C GLU A 299 -1.35 -26.57 -0.50
N ASN A 300 -2.43 -26.89 -1.22
CA ASN A 300 -2.38 -27.41 -2.60
C ASN A 300 -1.86 -26.36 -3.59
N VAL A 301 -2.26 -25.09 -3.44
CA VAL A 301 -1.76 -23.98 -4.28
C VAL A 301 -0.28 -23.72 -4.03
N LYS A 302 0.15 -23.70 -2.76
CA LYS A 302 1.55 -23.52 -2.39
C LYS A 302 2.46 -24.64 -2.94
N ALA A 303 1.93 -25.86 -3.05
CA ALA A 303 2.62 -26.96 -3.71
C ALA A 303 2.82 -26.71 -5.22
N LYS A 304 1.87 -26.07 -5.88
CA LYS A 304 2.00 -25.66 -7.30
C LYS A 304 3.01 -24.54 -7.50
N ASP A 305 3.07 -23.54 -6.62
CA ASP A 305 4.10 -22.48 -6.64
C ASP A 305 5.53 -23.02 -6.48
N LYS A 306 5.68 -24.15 -5.77
CA LYS A 306 6.97 -24.86 -5.64
C LYS A 306 7.33 -25.69 -6.86
N THR A 307 6.45 -25.80 -7.86
CA THR A 307 6.78 -26.39 -9.16
C THR A 307 7.34 -25.27 -10.04
N PRO A 308 8.67 -25.24 -10.32
CA PRO A 308 9.26 -24.22 -11.16
C PRO A 308 8.92 -24.53 -12.62
N VAL A 309 7.68 -24.27 -13.05
CA VAL A 309 7.23 -24.72 -14.38
C VAL A 309 7.02 -23.58 -15.37
N ALA A 310 6.91 -22.31 -14.96
CA ALA A 310 6.67 -21.22 -15.90
C ALA A 310 7.79 -20.17 -16.03
N ASP A 311 8.51 -19.82 -14.94
CA ASP A 311 9.26 -18.55 -14.91
C ASP A 311 10.69 -18.61 -15.50
N LYS A 312 11.12 -19.77 -16.02
CA LYS A 312 12.41 -19.94 -16.72
C LYS A 312 12.28 -20.46 -18.14
N ALA A 313 11.08 -20.50 -18.72
CA ALA A 313 10.92 -20.90 -20.13
C ALA A 313 11.76 -19.98 -21.05
N TRP A 314 11.71 -18.67 -20.79
CA TRP A 314 12.52 -17.67 -21.50
C TRP A 314 14.03 -17.88 -21.34
N ARG A 315 14.50 -18.52 -20.26
CA ARG A 315 15.93 -18.81 -20.09
C ARG A 315 16.47 -19.82 -21.10
N LYS A 316 15.58 -20.57 -21.76
CA LYS A 316 15.91 -21.51 -22.83
C LYS A 316 16.02 -20.83 -24.21
N GLU A 317 15.60 -19.57 -24.32
CA GLU A 317 15.70 -18.78 -25.55
C GLU A 317 17.15 -18.31 -25.81
N PRO A 318 17.47 -17.87 -27.05
CA PRO A 318 18.75 -17.22 -27.36
C PRO A 318 19.02 -15.98 -26.51
N VAL A 319 20.31 -15.66 -26.29
CA VAL A 319 20.74 -14.56 -25.40
C VAL A 319 20.13 -13.22 -25.75
N GLU A 320 19.88 -12.95 -27.03
CA GLU A 320 19.26 -11.74 -27.53
C GLU A 320 17.80 -11.60 -27.05
N GLU A 321 17.03 -12.68 -27.13
CA GLU A 321 15.64 -12.73 -26.64
C GLU A 321 15.59 -12.72 -25.11
N ARG A 322 16.60 -13.30 -24.44
CA ARG A 322 16.74 -13.23 -22.97
C ARG A 322 17.01 -11.80 -22.50
N LEU A 323 17.94 -11.10 -23.15
CA LEU A 323 18.27 -9.70 -22.85
C LEU A 323 17.05 -8.80 -23.10
N LYS A 324 16.36 -8.99 -24.22
CA LYS A 324 15.12 -8.27 -24.53
C LYS A 324 14.02 -8.52 -23.50
N HIS A 325 13.78 -9.79 -23.16
CA HIS A 325 12.80 -10.17 -22.14
C HIS A 325 13.14 -9.55 -20.79
N ALA A 326 14.40 -9.65 -20.36
CA ALA A 326 14.88 -9.08 -19.11
C ALA A 326 14.73 -7.56 -19.09
N LEU A 327 14.99 -6.86 -20.20
CA LEU A 327 14.84 -5.42 -20.31
C LEU A 327 13.37 -4.99 -20.21
N VAL A 328 12.47 -5.62 -20.98
CA VAL A 328 11.03 -5.32 -20.99
C VAL A 328 10.38 -5.62 -19.62
N LYS A 329 10.86 -6.64 -18.91
CA LYS A 329 10.33 -7.08 -17.62
C LYS A 329 11.08 -6.52 -16.41
N GLY A 330 12.15 -5.76 -16.62
CA GLY A 330 12.96 -5.17 -15.54
C GLY A 330 13.67 -6.21 -14.66
N ILE A 331 14.10 -7.35 -15.23
CA ILE A 331 14.77 -8.45 -14.52
C ILE A 331 16.29 -8.21 -14.51
N VAL A 332 16.91 -8.17 -13.33
CA VAL A 332 18.36 -7.90 -13.18
C VAL A 332 19.21 -9.12 -12.83
N ASP A 333 18.58 -10.26 -12.51
CA ASP A 333 19.24 -11.42 -11.89
C ASP A 333 20.31 -12.11 -12.75
N TYR A 334 20.31 -11.89 -14.08
CA TYR A 334 21.22 -12.54 -15.02
C TYR A 334 22.00 -11.55 -15.90
N ILE A 335 21.95 -10.26 -15.56
CA ILE A 335 22.44 -9.18 -16.42
C ILE A 335 23.92 -9.39 -16.79
N ASP A 336 24.77 -9.73 -15.83
CA ASP A 336 26.21 -9.92 -16.07
C ASP A 336 26.48 -11.12 -16.98
N THR A 337 25.75 -12.22 -16.76
CA THR A 337 25.94 -13.47 -17.51
C THR A 337 25.46 -13.33 -18.96
N ASP A 338 24.28 -12.75 -19.17
CA ASP A 338 23.72 -12.58 -20.51
C ASP A 338 24.43 -11.46 -21.29
N THR A 339 24.85 -10.39 -20.62
CA THR A 339 25.63 -9.32 -21.26
C THR A 339 27.00 -9.84 -21.71
N GLU A 340 27.68 -10.65 -20.90
CA GLU A 340 28.96 -11.23 -21.28
C GLU A 340 28.81 -12.27 -22.41
N GLU A 341 27.76 -13.10 -22.37
CA GLU A 341 27.47 -14.04 -23.47
C GLU A 341 27.17 -13.30 -24.79
N ALA A 342 26.41 -12.20 -24.76
CA ALA A 342 26.18 -11.36 -25.94
C ALA A 342 27.45 -10.65 -26.41
N ARG A 343 28.28 -10.14 -25.48
CA ARG A 343 29.56 -9.49 -25.79
C ARG A 343 30.51 -10.42 -26.53
N GLN A 344 30.53 -11.71 -26.21
CA GLN A 344 31.35 -12.70 -26.91
C GLN A 344 30.87 -13.01 -28.34
N LYS A 345 29.58 -12.80 -28.62
CA LYS A 345 28.99 -13.00 -29.95
C LYS A 345 29.11 -11.77 -30.86
N CYS A 346 29.32 -10.60 -30.28
CA CYS A 346 29.47 -9.32 -30.98
C CYS A 346 30.94 -8.99 -31.31
N LYS A 347 31.18 -8.29 -32.42
CA LYS A 347 32.53 -7.87 -32.82
C LYS A 347 33.05 -6.70 -31.99
N ARG A 348 32.15 -5.81 -31.55
CA ARG A 348 32.46 -4.67 -30.69
C ARG A 348 31.50 -4.69 -29.49
N PRO A 349 31.95 -4.30 -28.29
CA PRO A 349 31.07 -4.17 -27.13
C PRO A 349 29.86 -3.25 -27.38
N LEU A 350 30.03 -2.23 -28.24
CA LEU A 350 28.96 -1.32 -28.63
C LEU A 350 27.79 -2.03 -29.34
N ASP A 351 28.05 -3.13 -30.06
CA ASP A 351 27.02 -3.84 -30.82
C ASP A 351 26.03 -4.59 -29.89
N VAL A 352 26.39 -4.83 -28.61
CA VAL A 352 25.46 -5.37 -27.59
C VAL A 352 24.42 -4.30 -27.21
N ILE A 353 24.87 -3.05 -27.14
CA ILE A 353 24.01 -1.89 -26.84
C ILE A 353 23.13 -1.59 -28.05
N GLU A 354 23.73 -1.39 -29.22
CA GLU A 354 23.02 -1.02 -30.46
C GLU A 354 22.15 -2.14 -31.04
N GLY A 355 22.33 -3.39 -30.58
CA GLY A 355 21.57 -4.56 -31.04
C GLY A 355 20.50 -5.02 -30.04
N PRO A 356 20.75 -6.08 -29.26
CA PRO A 356 19.75 -6.73 -28.42
C PRO A 356 19.14 -5.82 -27.34
N LEU A 357 19.93 -4.89 -26.77
CA LEU A 357 19.43 -3.96 -25.75
C LEU A 357 18.52 -2.87 -26.37
N MET A 358 18.93 -2.25 -27.48
CA MET A 358 18.07 -1.32 -28.24
C MET A 358 16.83 -1.99 -28.84
N SER A 359 16.85 -3.30 -29.11
CA SER A 359 15.68 -4.04 -29.59
C SER A 359 14.66 -4.36 -28.49
N GLY A 360 15.03 -4.17 -27.23
CA GLY A 360 14.15 -4.31 -26.08
C GLY A 360 13.68 -2.98 -25.47
N MET A 361 14.30 -1.86 -25.85
CA MET A 361 13.81 -0.49 -25.61
C MET A 361 12.76 -0.14 -26.66
#